data_AF-I0ICK4-F1
#
_entry.id   AF-I0ICK4-F1
#
_cell.length_a   1.000
_cell.length_b   1.000
_cell.length_c   1.000
_cell.angle_alpha   90.00
_cell.angle_beta   90.00
_cell.angle_gamma   90.00
#
_symmetry.space_group_name_H-M   'P 1'
#
loop_
_entity.id
_entity.type
_entity.pdbx_description
1 polymer ?
#
loop_
_entity_poly.entity_id
_entity_poly.type
_entity_poly.pdbx_seq_one_letter_code
_entity_poly.pdbx_strand_id
1 'polypeptide(L)'
;MALLRYKPGQGYYTRTLSFIWFLTLAAALTLWIWTELSAIRENAVFWQAGSAIGMSLLFVPLLYWIVNRPKIADFMIATEQEMRKVNWPSQKEIIGSTAVVITGTLIMALILFLINIFFGAFFQSIGILNAGSGAEA
;
A
#
# COMPACT_ATOMS: atom_id res chain seq x y z
N MET A 1 -23.11 -14.35 24.32
CA MET A 1 -23.41 -14.49 22.87
C MET A 1 -22.79 -13.34 22.05
N ALA A 2 -21.49 -13.04 22.22
CA ALA A 2 -20.80 -11.92 21.56
C ALA A 2 -19.67 -12.36 20.59
N LEU A 3 -19.44 -13.68 20.47
CA LEU A 3 -18.39 -14.27 19.62
C LEU A 3 -18.96 -15.01 18.40
N LEU A 4 -20.28 -15.11 18.29
CA LEU A 4 -20.95 -15.73 17.15
C LEU A 4 -20.86 -14.78 15.96
N ARG A 5 -20.38 -15.29 14.82
CA ARG A 5 -20.27 -14.52 13.57
C ARG A 5 -21.63 -13.93 13.21
N TYR A 6 -21.70 -12.60 13.09
CA TYR A 6 -22.88 -11.91 12.58
C TYR A 6 -23.14 -12.31 11.12
N LYS A 7 -24.35 -12.81 10.81
CA LYS A 7 -24.79 -13.35 9.51
C LYS A 7 -23.75 -14.31 8.87
N PRO A 8 -23.60 -15.53 9.39
CA PRO A 8 -22.63 -16.48 8.85
C PRO A 8 -22.99 -16.85 7.41
N GLY A 9 -22.03 -16.72 6.49
CA GLY A 9 -22.18 -17.08 5.07
C GLY A 9 -22.29 -15.90 4.10
N GLN A 10 -22.51 -14.66 4.58
CA GLN A 10 -22.55 -13.45 3.74
C GLN A 10 -21.35 -12.54 4.02
N GLY A 11 -20.81 -11.93 2.96
CA GLY A 11 -19.67 -11.01 3.09
C GLY A 11 -18.33 -11.72 3.34
N TYR A 12 -18.22 -13.02 3.00
CA TYR A 12 -17.08 -13.84 3.39
C TYR A 12 -15.76 -13.30 2.85
N TYR A 13 -15.70 -13.01 1.54
CA TYR A 13 -14.48 -12.53 0.90
C TYR A 13 -14.11 -11.15 1.41
N THR A 14 -15.06 -10.22 1.46
CA THR A 14 -14.80 -8.85 1.90
C THR A 14 -14.30 -8.82 3.34
N ARG A 15 -14.91 -9.60 4.25
CA ARG A 15 -14.52 -9.64 5.68
C ARG A 15 -13.17 -10.31 5.90
N THR A 16 -12.93 -11.44 5.25
CA THR A 16 -11.66 -12.16 5.39
C THR A 16 -10.51 -11.38 4.77
N LEU A 17 -10.69 -10.78 3.59
CA LEU A 17 -9.65 -10.00 2.92
C LEU A 17 -9.31 -8.72 3.69
N SER A 18 -10.31 -7.98 4.18
CA SER A 18 -10.03 -6.81 5.04
C SER A 18 -9.34 -7.22 6.34
N PHE A 19 -9.76 -8.32 6.97
CA PHE A 19 -9.12 -8.83 8.19
C PHE A 19 -7.66 -9.20 7.95
N ILE A 20 -7.36 -9.93 6.87
CA ILE A 20 -5.99 -10.27 6.47
C ILE A 20 -5.18 -8.99 6.21
N TRP A 21 -5.74 -8.03 5.47
CA TRP A 21 -5.05 -6.78 5.15
C TRP A 21 -4.65 -6.01 6.42
N PHE A 22 -5.58 -5.82 7.36
CA PHE A 22 -5.27 -5.16 8.63
C PHE A 22 -4.31 -5.97 9.51
N LEU A 23 -4.38 -7.30 9.47
CA LEU A 23 -3.39 -8.15 10.15
C LEU A 23 -1.99 -7.99 9.55
N THR A 24 -1.86 -7.92 8.22
CA THR A 24 -0.57 -7.70 7.56
C THR A 24 0.04 -6.34 7.95
N LEU A 25 -0.79 -5.30 8.09
CA LEU A 25 -0.33 -4.01 8.61
C LEU A 25 0.10 -4.06 10.08
N ALA A 26 -0.67 -4.76 10.93
CA ALA A 26 -0.31 -4.95 12.33
C ALA A 26 1.00 -5.73 12.47
N ALA A 27 1.23 -6.74 11.62
CA ALA A 27 2.49 -7.48 11.55
C ALA A 27 3.64 -6.57 11.10
N ALA A 28 3.46 -5.76 10.06
CA ALA A 28 4.46 -4.80 9.61
C ALA A 28 4.83 -3.79 10.70
N LEU A 29 3.84 -3.29 11.45
CA LEU A 29 4.06 -2.42 12.61
C LEU A 29 4.88 -3.14 13.70
N THR A 30 4.58 -4.41 13.95
CA THR A 30 5.30 -5.23 14.93
C THR A 30 6.76 -5.43 14.53
N LEU A 31 7.01 -5.68 13.26
CA LEU A 31 8.37 -5.82 12.72
C LEU A 31 9.15 -4.50 12.78
N TRP A 32 8.50 -3.37 12.51
CA TRP A 32 9.13 -2.07 12.65
C TRP A 32 9.50 -1.77 14.12
N ILE A 33 8.60 -2.04 15.07
CA ILE A 33 8.89 -1.88 16.50
C ILE A 33 10.04 -2.81 16.93
N TRP A 34 10.08 -4.04 16.41
CA TRP A 34 11.16 -4.99 16.68
C TRP A 34 12.53 -4.41 16.32
N THR A 35 12.66 -3.79 15.14
CA THR A 35 13.93 -3.21 14.67
C THR A 35 14.35 -1.98 15.48
N GLU A 36 13.41 -1.12 15.85
CA GLU A 36 13.69 0.06 16.67
C GLU A 36 14.13 -0.31 18.10
N LEU A 37 13.51 -1.35 18.68
CA LEU A 37 13.85 -1.80 20.03
C LEU A 37 15.26 -2.39 20.13
N SER A 38 15.72 -3.08 19.09
CA SER A 38 17.12 -3.56 19.02
C SER A 38 18.14 -2.43 18.90
N ALA A 39 17.76 -1.31 18.29
CA ALA A 39 18.67 -0.17 18.15
C ALA A 39 18.89 0.58 19.48
N ILE A 40 17.94 0.48 20.41
CA ILE A 40 17.92 1.28 21.65
C ILE A 40 18.39 0.49 22.89
N ARG A 41 18.28 -0.85 22.92
CA ARG A 41 18.62 -1.67 24.11
C ARG A 41 19.45 -2.92 23.80
N GLU A 42 20.42 -3.21 24.67
CA GLU A 42 21.27 -4.41 24.59
C GLU A 42 20.53 -5.73 24.96
N ASN A 43 19.60 -5.71 25.92
CA ASN A 43 18.73 -6.86 26.27
C ASN A 43 17.36 -6.77 25.56
N ALA A 44 17.39 -6.57 24.23
CA ALA A 44 16.17 -6.32 23.44
C ALA A 44 15.25 -7.53 23.30
N VAL A 45 15.78 -8.77 23.36
CA VAL A 45 15.01 -9.98 23.01
C VAL A 45 13.75 -10.16 23.87
N PHE A 46 13.82 -9.90 25.18
CA PHE A 46 12.66 -9.99 26.07
C PHE A 46 11.57 -8.98 25.72
N TRP A 47 11.96 -7.72 25.48
CA TRP A 47 11.04 -6.64 25.13
C TRP A 47 10.47 -6.78 23.72
N GLN A 48 11.28 -7.29 22.79
CA GLN A 48 10.90 -7.61 21.41
C GLN A 48 9.84 -8.70 21.38
N ALA A 49 10.08 -9.83 22.05
CA ALA A 49 9.10 -10.90 22.18
C ALA A 49 7.82 -10.42 22.87
N GLY A 50 7.96 -9.62 23.93
CA GLY A 50 6.83 -9.00 24.62
C GLY A 50 5.98 -8.10 23.71
N SER A 51 6.62 -7.28 22.88
CA SER A 51 5.93 -6.40 21.93
C SER A 51 5.16 -7.21 20.88
N ALA A 52 5.75 -8.27 20.32
CA ALA A 52 5.12 -9.09 19.29
C ALA A 52 3.90 -9.86 19.83
N ILE A 53 4.02 -10.44 21.03
CA ILE A 53 2.92 -11.14 21.69
C ILE A 53 1.83 -10.14 22.06
N GLY A 54 2.19 -9.00 22.66
CA GLY A 54 1.24 -7.97 23.07
C GLY A 54 0.44 -7.42 21.89
N MET A 55 1.11 -7.10 20.78
CA MET A 55 0.46 -6.61 19.57
C MET A 55 -0.45 -7.67 18.95
N SER A 56 -0.01 -8.92 18.88
CA SER A 56 -0.83 -10.01 18.34
C SER A 56 -2.10 -10.22 19.18
N LEU A 57 -1.96 -10.26 20.51
CA LEU A 57 -3.08 -10.42 21.44
C LEU A 57 -4.02 -9.21 21.47
N LEU A 58 -3.56 -8.03 21.08
CA LEU A 58 -4.40 -6.84 20.95
C LEU A 58 -5.13 -6.82 19.61
N PHE A 59 -4.38 -6.88 18.50
CA PHE A 59 -4.91 -6.63 17.16
C PHE A 59 -5.81 -7.74 16.65
N VAL A 60 -5.48 -9.02 16.90
CA VAL A 60 -6.30 -10.15 16.41
C VAL A 60 -7.74 -10.10 16.95
N PRO A 61 -7.99 -10.06 18.28
CA PRO A 61 -9.36 -9.99 18.80
C PRO A 61 -10.02 -8.64 18.52
N LEU A 62 -9.27 -7.53 18.52
CA LEU A 62 -9.81 -6.22 18.18
C LEU A 62 -10.36 -6.19 16.76
N LEU A 63 -9.57 -6.63 15.77
CA LEU A 63 -9.99 -6.67 14.38
C LEU A 63 -11.15 -7.66 14.17
N TYR A 64 -11.11 -8.82 14.83
CA TYR A 64 -12.24 -9.76 14.77
C TYR A 64 -13.52 -9.13 15.31
N TRP A 65 -13.44 -8.37 16.39
CA TRP A 65 -14.60 -7.67 16.95
C TRP A 65 -15.12 -6.56 16.04
N ILE A 66 -14.23 -5.73 15.47
CA ILE A 66 -14.58 -4.63 14.56
C ILE A 66 -15.28 -5.16 13.31
N VAL A 67 -14.68 -6.13 12.62
CA VAL A 67 -15.21 -6.68 11.35
C VAL A 67 -16.55 -7.40 11.54
N ASN A 68 -16.82 -7.90 12.75
CA ASN A 68 -18.07 -8.57 13.08
C ASN A 68 -19.13 -7.65 13.70
N ARG A 69 -18.86 -6.34 13.85
CA ARG A 69 -19.88 -5.38 14.30
C ARG A 69 -21.02 -5.31 13.26
N PRO A 70 -22.31 -5.32 13.67
CA PRO A 70 -23.43 -5.34 12.73
C PRO A 70 -23.38 -4.26 11.65
N LYS A 71 -23.13 -3.00 12.02
CA LYS A 71 -23.04 -1.88 11.07
C LYS A 71 -21.96 -2.07 10.01
N ILE A 72 -20.78 -2.53 10.42
CA ILE A 72 -19.63 -2.74 9.54
C ILE A 72 -19.89 -3.96 8.66
N ALA A 73 -20.35 -5.06 9.25
CA ALA A 73 -20.66 -6.29 8.54
C ALA A 73 -21.76 -6.07 7.48
N ASP A 74 -22.85 -5.37 7.81
CA ASP A 74 -23.92 -5.05 6.85
C ASP A 74 -23.41 -4.16 5.71
N PHE A 75 -22.56 -3.17 6.00
CA PHE A 75 -21.92 -2.35 4.98
C PHE A 75 -21.02 -3.17 4.04
N MET A 76 -20.19 -4.06 4.61
CA MET A 76 -19.32 -4.94 3.82
C MET A 76 -20.12 -5.90 2.94
N ILE A 77 -21.23 -6.44 3.47
CA ILE A 77 -22.14 -7.31 2.69
C ILE A 77 -22.78 -6.52 1.54
N ALA A 78 -23.28 -5.31 1.81
CA ALA A 78 -23.88 -4.46 0.78
C ALA A 78 -22.86 -4.07 -0.30
N THR A 79 -21.64 -3.74 0.11
CA THR A 79 -20.53 -3.42 -0.81
C THR A 79 -20.19 -4.62 -1.68
N GLU A 80 -20.09 -5.82 -1.10
CA GLU A 80 -19.84 -7.05 -1.88
C GLU A 80 -20.95 -7.31 -2.91
N GLN A 81 -22.21 -7.10 -2.52
CA GLN A 81 -23.34 -7.23 -3.44
C GLN A 81 -23.30 -6.21 -4.57
N GLU A 82 -22.88 -4.98 -4.30
CA GLU A 82 -22.74 -3.95 -5.33
C GLU A 82 -21.58 -4.26 -6.27
N MET A 83 -20.44 -4.72 -5.74
CA MET A 83 -19.28 -5.12 -6.54
C MET A 83 -19.58 -6.32 -7.46
N ARG A 84 -20.53 -7.20 -7.11
CA ARG A 84 -20.97 -8.30 -7.99
C ARG A 84 -21.78 -7.83 -9.21
N LYS A 85 -22.31 -6.62 -9.19
CA LYS A 85 -23.03 -6.02 -10.33
C LYS A 85 -22.07 -5.34 -11.31
N VAL A 86 -20.84 -5.07 -10.88
CA VAL A 86 -19.83 -4.39 -11.70
C VAL A 86 -19.30 -5.35 -12.76
N ASN A 87 -19.42 -4.96 -14.03
CA ASN A 87 -18.77 -5.65 -15.13
C ASN A 87 -17.29 -5.25 -15.14
N TRP A 88 -16.40 -6.21 -14.89
CA TRP A 88 -14.97 -5.99 -14.97
C TRP A 88 -14.52 -5.97 -16.44
N PRO A 89 -13.60 -5.06 -16.80
CA PRO A 89 -13.11 -4.98 -18.17
C PRO A 89 -12.40 -6.27 -18.57
N SER A 90 -12.53 -6.63 -19.85
CA SER A 90 -11.82 -7.75 -20.42
C SER A 90 -10.31 -7.49 -20.46
N GLN A 91 -9.51 -8.55 -20.49
CA GLN A 91 -8.05 -8.44 -20.57
C GLN A 91 -7.58 -7.56 -21.75
N LYS A 92 -8.31 -7.59 -22.87
CA LYS A 92 -8.00 -6.77 -24.05
C LYS A 92 -8.20 -5.28 -23.79
N GLU A 93 -9.27 -4.90 -23.08
CA GLU A 93 -9.55 -3.51 -22.71
C GLU A 93 -8.53 -2.98 -21.69
N ILE A 94 -8.10 -3.83 -20.76
CA ILE A 94 -7.06 -3.48 -19.78
C ILE A 94 -5.73 -3.20 -20.49
N ILE A 95 -5.33 -4.07 -21.42
CA ILE A 95 -4.09 -3.88 -22.19
C ILE A 95 -4.18 -2.62 -23.06
N GLY A 96 -5.31 -2.42 -23.75
CA GLY A 96 -5.53 -1.24 -24.58
C GLY A 96 -5.44 0.07 -23.79
N SER A 97 -6.14 0.15 -22.66
CA SER A 97 -6.12 1.34 -21.80
C SER A 97 -4.75 1.59 -21.18
N THR A 98 -4.06 0.55 -20.70
CA THR A 98 -2.71 0.68 -20.12
C THR A 98 -1.67 1.07 -21.16
N ALA A 99 -1.75 0.53 -22.39
CA ALA A 99 -0.82 0.84 -23.47
C ALA A 99 -0.87 2.32 -23.88
N VAL A 100 -2.05 2.92 -23.93
CA VAL A 100 -2.21 4.36 -24.22
C VAL A 100 -1.51 5.20 -23.15
N VAL A 101 -1.72 4.88 -21.87
CA VAL A 101 -1.08 5.62 -20.76
C VAL A 101 0.43 5.48 -20.81
N ILE A 102 0.97 4.27 -20.97
CA ILE A 102 2.42 4.03 -21.08
C ILE A 102 3.01 4.78 -22.29
N THR A 103 2.33 4.76 -23.43
CA THR A 103 2.80 5.46 -24.63
C THR A 103 2.82 6.98 -24.40
N GLY A 104 1.76 7.53 -23.80
CA GLY A 104 1.68 8.95 -23.48
C GLY A 104 2.75 9.40 -22.48
N THR A 105 3.01 8.62 -21.43
CA THR A 105 4.06 8.94 -20.45
C THR A 105 5.45 8.81 -21.03
N LEU A 106 5.71 7.84 -21.91
CA LEU A 106 6.99 7.73 -22.64
C LEU A 106 7.24 8.91 -23.58
N ILE A 107 6.22 9.35 -24.32
CA ILE A 107 6.33 10.53 -25.18
C ILE A 107 6.61 11.78 -24.33
N MET A 108 5.89 11.97 -23.21
CA MET A 108 6.13 13.07 -22.29
C MET A 108 7.56 13.03 -21.74
N ALA A 109 8.02 11.87 -21.29
CA ALA A 109 9.38 11.69 -20.78
C ALA A 109 10.44 12.02 -21.85
N LEU A 110 10.22 11.59 -23.10
CA LEU A 110 11.11 11.90 -24.22
C LEU A 110 11.15 13.40 -24.50
N ILE A 111 10.00 14.09 -24.53
CA ILE A 111 9.93 15.53 -24.74
C ILE A 111 10.69 16.26 -23.63
N LEU A 112 10.42 15.92 -22.37
CA LEU A 112 11.12 16.52 -21.23
C LEU A 112 12.63 16.27 -21.27
N PHE A 113 13.06 15.07 -21.68
CA PHE A 113 14.46 14.72 -21.86
C PHE A 113 15.13 15.59 -22.94
N LEU A 114 14.49 15.75 -24.10
CA LEU A 114 14.99 16.60 -25.19
C LEU A 114 15.05 18.07 -24.77
N ILE A 115 14.04 18.55 -24.07
CA ILE A 115 14.01 19.91 -23.51
C ILE A 115 15.16 20.12 -22.53
N ASN A 116 15.43 19.15 -21.65
CA ASN A 116 16.57 19.21 -20.72
C ASN A 116 17.91 19.28 -21.46
N ILE A 117 18.11 18.47 -22.50
CA ILE A 117 19.33 18.53 -23.31
C ILE A 117 19.46 19.89 -24.00
N PHE A 118 18.38 20.35 -24.63
CA PHE A 118 18.37 21.63 -25.34
C PHE A 118 18.72 22.80 -24.41
N PHE A 119 18.04 22.91 -23.26
CA PHE A 119 18.31 23.97 -22.30
C PHE A 119 19.68 23.82 -21.65
N GLY A 120 20.13 22.61 -21.35
CA GLY A 120 21.47 22.35 -20.84
C GLY A 120 22.55 22.86 -21.80
N ALA A 121 22.46 22.50 -23.09
CA ALA A 121 23.39 22.96 -24.11
C ALA A 121 23.31 24.47 -24.36
N PHE A 122 22.09 25.03 -24.38
CA PHE A 122 21.87 26.47 -24.55
C PHE A 122 22.49 27.28 -23.41
N PHE A 123 22.23 26.90 -22.15
CA PHE A 123 22.73 27.59 -20.97
C PHE A 123 24.25 27.44 -20.79
N GLN A 124 24.85 26.32 -21.23
CA GLN A 124 26.31 26.17 -21.35
C GLN A 124 26.89 27.13 -22.39
N SER A 125 26.25 27.25 -23.55
CA SER A 125 26.74 28.10 -24.66
C SER A 125 26.79 29.58 -24.30
N ILE A 126 25.85 30.05 -23.47
CA ILE A 126 25.82 31.44 -22.99
C ILE A 126 26.64 31.67 -21.70
N GLY A 127 27.41 30.66 -21.25
CA GLY A 127 28.36 30.79 -20.14
C GLY A 127 27.74 30.90 -18.75
N ILE A 128 26.43 30.60 -18.61
CA ILE A 128 25.75 30.58 -17.30
C ILE A 128 26.06 29.28 -16.55
N LEU A 129 26.19 28.17 -17.28
CA LEU A 129 26.60 26.87 -16.73
C LEU A 129 28.10 26.67 -16.94
N ASN A 130 28.89 26.78 -15.87
CA ASN A 130 30.29 26.36 -15.90
C ASN A 130 30.33 24.84 -16.07
N ALA A 131 30.96 24.35 -17.14
CA ALA A 131 31.09 22.92 -17.48
C ALA A 131 32.04 22.16 -16.54
N GLY A 132 31.93 22.34 -15.22
CA GLY A 132 32.87 21.84 -14.23
C GLY A 132 32.34 21.66 -12.81
N SER A 133 31.03 21.50 -12.59
CA SER A 133 30.48 21.26 -11.24
C SER A 133 29.35 20.22 -11.20
N GLY A 134 29.48 19.15 -11.98
CA GLY A 134 28.50 18.04 -11.97
C GLY A 134 29.07 16.66 -12.28
N ALA A 135 30.41 16.51 -12.22
CA ALA A 135 31.07 15.22 -12.24
C ALA A 135 31.59 14.91 -10.84
N GLU A 136 30.72 14.89 -9.83
CA GLU A 136 30.93 14.24 -8.53
C GLU A 136 29.62 14.27 -7.72
N ALA A 137 29.28 13.10 -7.16
CA ALA A 137 28.13 12.74 -6.30
C ALA A 137 26.79 12.43 -6.99
#